data_AF-A0A7T6ARA2-F1
#
_entry.id   AF-A0A7T6ARA2-F1
#
_cell.length_a   1.000
_cell.length_b   1.000
_cell.length_c   1.000
_cell.angle_alpha   90.00
_cell.angle_beta   90.00
_cell.angle_gamma   90.00
#
_symmetry.space_group_name_H-M   'P 1'
#
loop_
_entity.id
_entity.type
_entity.pdbx_description
1 polymer ?
#
loop_
_entity_poly.entity_id
_entity_poly.type
_entity_poly.pdbx_seq_one_letter_code
_entity_poly.pdbx_strand_id
1 'polypeptide(L)' 'MPFFYLDQLTVKYTAFPRFADLLEAGGGYRPSLRTSVSSSQAMLAGAYDRAQSRRGDKRRAFRY' A
#
# COMPACT_ATOMS: atom_id res chain seq x y z
N MET A 1 -6.94 2.97 -12.06
CA MET A 1 -6.69 3.98 -11.02
C MET A 1 -5.43 4.74 -11.41
N PRO A 2 -5.46 6.07 -11.48
CA PRO A 2 -4.27 6.85 -11.81
C PRO A 2 -3.24 6.76 -10.68
N PHE A 3 -1.96 6.56 -11.03
CA PHE A 3 -0.86 6.42 -10.06
C PHE A 3 -0.73 7.60 -9.09
N PHE A 4 -1.00 8.82 -9.57
CA PHE A 4 -0.97 10.04 -8.76
C PHE A 4 -1.85 9.98 -7.50
N TYR A 5 -3.01 9.33 -7.59
CA TYR A 5 -3.90 9.20 -6.44
C TYR A 5 -3.32 8.24 -5.39
N LEU A 6 -2.67 7.16 -5.81
CA LEU A 6 -2.01 6.23 -4.88
C LEU A 6 -0.81 6.88 -4.20
N ASP A 7 -0.03 7.69 -4.91
CA ASP A 7 1.09 8.42 -4.31
C ASP A 7 0.62 9.35 -3.19
N GLN A 8 -0.50 10.08 -3.40
CA GLN A 8 -1.09 10.91 -2.35
C GLN A 8 -1.51 10.09 -1.12
N LEU A 9 -2.13 8.91 -1.33
CA LEU A 9 -2.49 8.03 -0.23
C LEU A 9 -1.25 7.46 0.48
N THR A 10 -0.21 7.13 -0.27
CA THR A 10 1.05 6.61 0.27
C THR A 10 1.75 7.65 1.14
N VAL A 11 1.87 8.89 0.68
CA VAL A 11 2.44 10.00 1.47
C VAL A 11 1.61 10.25 2.74
N LYS A 12 0.28 10.18 2.62
CA LYS A 12 -0.63 10.47 3.73
C LYS A 12 -0.63 9.40 4.82
N TYR A 13 -0.46 8.13 4.45
CA TYR A 13 -0.68 6.99 5.35
C TYR A 13 0.57 6.14 5.61
N THR A 14 1.70 6.47 5.00
CA THR A 14 2.98 5.75 5.16
C THR A 14 4.14 6.74 5.20
N ALA A 15 5.35 6.26 5.47
CA ALA A 15 6.56 7.08 5.43
C ALA A 15 7.16 7.22 4.01
N PHE A 16 6.56 6.61 2.98
CA PHE A 16 7.10 6.58 1.63
C PHE A 16 6.56 7.75 0.79
N PRO A 17 7.39 8.35 -0.07
CA PRO A 17 6.96 9.49 -0.89
C PRO A 17 6.17 9.06 -2.13
N ARG A 18 6.30 7.79 -2.57
CA ARG A 18 5.58 7.23 -3.72
C ARG A 18 5.14 5.81 -3.47
N PHE A 19 4.08 5.39 -4.14
CA PHE A 19 3.57 4.03 -4.07
C PHE A 19 4.57 3.01 -4.59
N ALA A 20 5.40 3.36 -5.57
CA ALA A 20 6.47 2.50 -6.07
C ALA A 20 7.52 2.18 -4.98
N ASP A 21 7.95 3.20 -4.23
CA ASP A 21 8.92 3.04 -3.15
C ASP A 21 8.37 2.13 -2.03
N LEU A 22 7.07 2.25 -1.74
CA LEU A 22 6.37 1.36 -0.81
C LEU A 22 6.39 -0.11 -1.26
N LEU A 23 6.28 -0.39 -2.57
CA LEU A 23 6.30 -1.76 -3.10
C LEU A 23 7.70 -2.37 -3.07
N GLU A 24 8.73 -1.54 -3.16
CA GLU A 24 10.14 -1.93 -3.16
C GLU A 24 10.76 -1.91 -1.76
N ALA A 25 9.97 -1.57 -0.74
CA ALA A 25 10.38 -1.61 0.65
C ALA A 25 10.97 -2.99 1.00
N GLY A 26 12.26 -2.99 1.32
CA GLY A 26 13.02 -4.20 1.64
C GLY A 26 12.65 -4.82 2.99
N GLY A 27 13.31 -5.92 3.34
CA GLY A 27 13.23 -6.51 4.69
C GLY A 27 11.89 -7.13 5.05
N GLY A 28 11.02 -7.41 4.07
CA GLY A 28 9.69 -7.95 4.35
C GLY A 28 8.72 -6.93 4.92
N TYR A 29 8.99 -5.63 4.75
CA TYR A 29 8.11 -4.56 5.15
C TYR A 29 6.69 -4.74 4.58
N ARG A 30 5.69 -4.44 5.42
CA ARG A 30 4.27 -4.48 5.06
C ARG A 30 3.58 -3.28 5.71
N PRO A 31 2.83 -2.46 4.97
CA PRO A 31 2.16 -1.30 5.55
C PRO A 31 1.04 -1.75 6.50
N SER A 32 0.92 -1.06 7.63
CA SER A 32 -0.18 -1.21 8.58
C SER A 32 -1.26 -0.16 8.30
N LEU A 33 -2.42 -0.60 7.82
CA LEU A 33 -3.49 0.27 7.34
C LEU A 33 -4.77 0.00 8.13
N ARG A 34 -5.38 1.07 8.66
CA ARG A 34 -6.65 1.03 9.38
C ARG A 34 -7.80 1.05 8.38
N THR A 35 -8.06 -0.11 7.79
CA THR A 35 -9.04 -0.29 6.72
C THR A 35 -10.49 -0.24 7.24
N SER A 36 -10.70 -0.55 8.52
CA SER A 36 -12.01 -0.49 9.19
C SER A 36 -12.58 0.94 9.30
N VAL A 37 -11.70 1.95 9.33
CA VAL A 37 -12.08 3.36 9.58
C VAL A 37 -11.90 4.27 8.37
N SER A 38 -11.22 3.81 7.32
CA SER A 38 -10.90 4.65 6.16
C SER A 38 -10.96 3.86 4.85
N SER A 39 -11.92 4.24 3.99
CA SER A 39 -12.05 3.74 2.62
C SER A 39 -10.79 4.01 1.78
N SER A 40 -10.10 5.12 2.07
CA SER A 40 -8.82 5.47 1.41
C SER A 40 -7.70 4.50 1.80
N GLN A 41 -7.59 4.14 3.09
CA GLN A 41 -6.62 3.13 3.53
C GLN A 41 -6.99 1.73 3.02
N ALA A 42 -8.28 1.39 2.96
CA ALA A 42 -8.74 0.15 2.34
C ALA A 42 -8.37 0.09 0.85
N MET A 43 -8.49 1.21 0.12
CA MET A 43 -8.08 1.30 -1.27
C MET A 43 -6.57 1.13 -1.43
N LEU A 44 -5.77 1.79 -0.60
CA LEU A 44 -4.31 1.67 -0.60
C LEU A 44 -3.88 0.22 -0.30
N ALA A 45 -4.49 -0.43 0.69
CA ALA A 45 -4.25 -1.83 1.02
C ALA A 45 -4.56 -2.76 -0.16
N GLY A 46 -5.72 -2.58 -0.81
CA GLY A 46 -6.09 -3.38 -1.98
C GLY A 46 -5.22 -3.09 -3.21
N ALA A 47 -4.68 -1.89 -3.36
CA ALA A 47 -3.70 -1.57 -4.39
C ALA A 47 -2.35 -2.26 -4.12
N TYR A 48 -1.86 -2.19 -2.88
CA TYR A 48 -0.64 -2.85 -2.44
C TYR A 48 -0.70 -4.36 -2.67
N ASP A 49 -1.77 -5.02 -2.21
CA ASP A 49 -1.94 -6.47 -2.34
C ASP A 49 -1.98 -6.93 -3.81
N ARG A 50 -2.69 -6.19 -4.66
CA ARG A 50 -2.74 -6.48 -6.10
C ARG A 50 -1.38 -6.30 -6.76
N ALA A 51 -0.64 -5.27 -6.39
CA ALA A 51 0.68 -5.00 -6.94
C ALA A 51 1.70 -6.07 -6.51
N GLN A 52 1.72 -6.44 -5.23
CA GLN A 52 2.59 -7.50 -4.73
C GLN A 52 2.25 -8.87 -5.35
N SER A 53 0.96 -9.20 -5.45
CA SER A 53 0.53 -10.45 -6.10
C SER A 53 0.94 -10.52 -7.57
N ARG A 54 0.94 -9.41 -8.31
CA ARG A 54 1.43 -9.35 -9.70
C ARG A 54 2.94 -9.55 -9.82
N ARG A 55 3.69 -9.22 -8.76
CA ARG A 55 5.14 -9.46 -8.64
C ARG A 55 5.46 -10.88 -8.15
N GLY A 56 4.44 -11.71 -7.90
CA GLY A 56 4.60 -13.05 -7.33
C GLY A 56 4.81 -13.07 -5.81
N ASP A 57 4.74 -11.92 -5.14
CA ASP A 57 4.83 -11.81 -3.69
C ASP A 57 3.45 -12.03 -3.05
N LYS A 58 3.35 -13.01 -2.15
CA LYS A 58 2.11 -13.37 -1.44
C LYS A 58 1.83 -12.45 -0.24
N ARG A 59 2.74 -11.52 0.10
CA ARG A 59 2.56 -10.57 1.19
C ARG A 59 1.37 -9.65 0.92
N ARG A 60 0.65 -9.33 1.99
CA ARG A 60 -0.49 -8.40 2.00
C ARG A 60 -0.27 -7.25 2.97
N ALA A 61 -0.94 -6.12 2.85
CA ALA A 61 -0.94 -5.11 3.89
C ALA A 61 -1.47 -5.69 5.22
N PHE A 62 -0.94 -5.23 6.36
CA PHE A 62 -1.58 -5.48 7.65
C PHE A 62 -2.82 -4.59 7.76
N ARG A 63 -3.91 -5.18 8.25
CA ARG A 63 -5.22 -4.52 8.31
C ARG A 63 -5.71 -4.50 9.74
N TYR A 64 -6.07 -3.31 10.19
CA TYR A 64 -6.72 -3.03 11.47
C TYR A 64 -8.06 -2.30 11.22
#